data_AF-A0A1V5LAJ9-F1
#
_entry.id   AF-A0A1V5LAJ9-F1
#
_cell.length_a   1.000
_cell.length_b   1.000
_cell.length_c   1.000
_cell.angle_alpha   90.00
_cell.angle_beta   90.00
_cell.angle_gamma   90.00
#
_symmetry.space_group_name_H-M   'P 1'
#
loop_
_entity.id
_entity.type
_entity.pdbx_description
1 polymer ?
#
loop_
_entity_poly.entity_id
_entity_poly.type
_entity_poly.pdbx_seq_one_letter_code
_entity_poly.pdbx_strand_id
1 'polypeptide(L)'
;MGSTESDPVIKQYREQISDNDLKILEALNKRLQLVEKLKQYKDAKGIGFVDPAQEDWVITYLSRSNRGPYSREGLEKVFRLVLAVTKEELAKRS
;
A
#
# COMPACT_ATOMS: atom_id res chain seq x y z
N MET A 1 -8.13 -38.56 6.48
CA MET A 1 -7.37 -37.41 5.95
C MET A 1 -7.49 -36.31 6.99
N GLY A 2 -6.40 -35.96 7.67
CA GLY A 2 -6.41 -34.87 8.64
C GLY A 2 -6.67 -33.55 7.92
N SER A 3 -7.67 -32.80 8.37
CA SER A 3 -7.97 -31.47 7.84
C SER A 3 -6.73 -30.60 7.99
N THR A 4 -6.32 -29.91 6.93
CA THR A 4 -5.21 -28.93 6.97
C THR A 4 -5.42 -27.83 8.02
N GLU A 5 -6.66 -27.63 8.45
CA GLU A 5 -7.08 -26.78 9.57
C GLU A 5 -6.45 -27.17 10.93
N SER A 6 -6.11 -28.44 11.15
CA SER A 6 -5.53 -28.91 12.42
C SER A 6 -4.00 -29.02 12.43
N ASP A 7 -3.34 -28.69 11.31
CA ASP A 7 -1.88 -28.74 11.25
C ASP A 7 -1.26 -27.57 12.03
N PRO A 8 -0.47 -27.83 13.09
CA PRO A 8 0.07 -26.78 13.95
C PRO A 8 1.07 -25.85 13.24
N VAL A 9 1.81 -26.35 12.25
CA VAL A 9 2.77 -25.56 11.48
C VAL A 9 2.03 -24.61 10.54
N ILE A 10 1.01 -25.11 9.85
CA ILE A 10 0.14 -24.27 9.00
C ILE A 10 -0.49 -23.16 9.84
N LYS A 11 -1.02 -23.49 11.02
CA LYS A 11 -1.61 -22.50 11.94
C LYS A 11 -0.62 -21.41 12.33
N GLN A 12 0.60 -21.80 12.73
CA GLN A 12 1.64 -20.85 13.12
C GLN A 12 2.04 -19.90 11.98
N TYR A 13 2.11 -20.37 10.73
CA TYR A 13 2.38 -19.50 9.60
C TYR A 13 1.22 -18.54 9.31
N ARG A 14 -0.03 -19.00 9.42
CA ARG A 14 -1.21 -18.13 9.24
C ARG A 14 -1.27 -17.01 10.28
N GLU A 15 -0.90 -17.30 11.53
CA GLU A 15 -0.81 -16.29 12.58
C GLU A 15 0.26 -15.23 12.26
N GLN A 16 1.46 -15.66 11.85
CA GLN A 16 2.52 -14.73 11.43
C GLN A 16 2.14 -13.87 10.22
N ILE A 17 1.45 -14.47 9.24
CA ILE A 17 0.93 -13.74 8.08
C ILE A 17 -0.10 -12.70 8.53
N SER A 18 -1.03 -13.08 9.40
CA SER A 18 -2.07 -12.19 9.92
C SER A 18 -1.46 -10.99 10.67
N ASP A 19 -0.45 -11.23 11.51
CA ASP A 19 0.28 -10.17 12.21
C ASP A 19 1.00 -9.22 11.23
N ASN A 20 1.53 -9.75 10.14
CA ASN A 20 2.15 -8.94 9.10
C ASN A 20 1.11 -8.15 8.29
N ASP A 21 -0.04 -8.75 8.00
CA ASP A 21 -1.15 -8.10 7.28
C ASP A 21 -1.72 -6.92 8.08
N LEU A 22 -1.79 -7.02 9.40
CA LEU A 22 -2.15 -5.90 10.27
C LEU A 22 -1.17 -4.73 10.12
N LYS A 23 0.14 -5.00 10.05
CA LYS A 23 1.16 -3.96 9.83
C LYS A 23 1.03 -3.31 8.45
N ILE A 24 0.70 -4.10 7.42
CA ILE A 24 0.42 -3.59 6.07
C ILE A 24 -0.80 -2.67 6.12
N LEU A 25 -1.88 -3.08 6.77
CA LEU A 25 -3.11 -2.29 6.92
C LEU A 25 -2.84 -0.96 7.64
N GLU A 26 -2.08 -0.98 8.73
CA GLU A 26 -1.66 0.22 9.46
C GLU A 26 -0.85 1.17 8.55
N ALA A 27 0.10 0.65 7.77
CA ALA A 27 0.90 1.44 6.85
C ALA A 27 0.05 2.06 5.73
N LEU A 28 -0.91 1.31 5.18
CA LEU A 28 -1.85 1.81 4.17
C LEU A 28 -2.75 2.92 4.72
N ASN A 29 -3.30 2.74 5.93
CA ASN A 29 -4.09 3.76 6.61
C ASN A 29 -3.27 5.04 6.86
N LYS A 30 -2.02 4.88 7.33
CA LYS A 30 -1.12 6.01 7.54
C LYS A 30 -0.83 6.76 6.24
N ARG A 31 -0.60 6.02 5.15
CA ARG A 31 -0.39 6.60 3.81
C ARG A 31 -1.60 7.42 3.37
N LEU A 32 -2.81 6.88 3.50
CA LEU A 32 -4.04 7.59 3.15
C LEU A 32 -4.16 8.93 3.91
N GLN A 33 -3.96 8.92 5.23
CA GLN A 33 -3.98 10.13 6.06
C GLN A 33 -2.93 11.18 5.63
N LEU A 34 -1.74 10.74 5.23
CA LEU A 34 -0.68 11.66 4.76
C LEU A 34 -1.05 12.29 3.42
N VAL A 35 -1.61 11.49 2.49
CA VAL A 35 -2.03 12.00 1.18
C VAL A 35 -3.24 12.93 1.32
N GLU A 36 -4.16 12.67 2.25
CA GLU A 36 -5.27 13.57 2.58
C GLU A 36 -4.77 14.95 3.03
N LYS A 37 -3.83 14.98 3.98
CA LYS A 37 -3.21 16.23 4.46
C LYS A 37 -2.48 16.97 3.33
N LEU A 38 -1.79 16.23 2.45
CA LEU A 38 -1.13 16.82 1.28
C LEU A 38 -2.16 17.43 0.31
N LYS A 39 -3.27 16.74 0.05
CA LYS A 39 -4.36 17.25 -0.80
C LYS A 39 -4.90 18.56 -0.24
N GLN A 40 -5.29 18.57 1.05
CA GLN A 40 -5.81 19.75 1.74
C GLN A 40 -4.84 20.95 1.64
N TYR A 41 -3.54 20.70 1.82
CA TYR A 41 -2.52 21.73 1.69
C TYR A 41 -2.42 22.28 0.26
N LYS A 42 -2.41 21.40 -0.75
CA LYS A 42 -2.38 21.80 -2.16
C LYS A 42 -3.63 22.60 -2.56
N ASP A 43 -4.80 22.15 -2.13
CA ASP A 43 -6.09 22.81 -2.38
C ASP A 43 -6.11 24.23 -1.78
N ALA A 44 -5.63 24.40 -0.54
CA ALA A 44 -5.51 25.70 0.12
C ALA A 44 -4.53 26.66 -0.60
N LYS A 45 -3.70 26.15 -1.51
CA LYS A 45 -2.75 26.93 -2.32
C LYS A 45 -3.15 27.01 -3.80
N GLY A 46 -4.30 26.46 -4.19
CA GLY A 46 -4.73 26.38 -5.59
C GLY A 46 -3.84 25.49 -6.46
N ILE A 47 -3.12 24.54 -5.87
CA ILE A 47 -2.21 23.62 -6.57
C ILE A 47 -2.97 22.34 -6.95
N GLY A 48 -2.78 21.85 -8.17
CA GLY A 48 -3.35 20.58 -8.62
C GLY A 48 -2.89 19.37 -7.80
N PHE A 49 -3.83 18.51 -7.42
CA PHE A 49 -3.56 17.34 -6.59
C PHE A 49 -2.84 16.20 -7.36
N VAL A 50 -3.35 15.86 -8.56
CA VAL A 50 -2.87 14.74 -9.38
C VAL A 50 -1.54 15.06 -10.06
N ASP A 51 -0.57 14.16 -9.91
CA ASP A 51 0.78 14.28 -10.48
C ASP A 51 1.29 12.91 -10.94
N PRO A 52 1.11 12.54 -12.23
CA PRO A 52 1.55 11.24 -12.75
C PRO A 52 3.06 11.01 -12.66
N ALA A 53 3.86 12.07 -12.81
CA ALA A 53 5.32 11.96 -12.73
C ALA A 53 5.77 11.60 -11.30
N GLN A 54 5.12 12.18 -10.29
CA GLN A 54 5.35 11.79 -8.90
C GLN A 54 4.96 10.34 -8.62
N GLU A 55 3.87 9.83 -9.20
CA GLU A 55 3.44 8.44 -9.05
C GLU A 55 4.45 7.46 -9.65
N ASP A 56 4.94 7.72 -10.86
CA ASP A 56 5.95 6.88 -11.50
C ASP A 56 7.30 6.95 -10.78
N TRP A 57 7.65 8.11 -10.22
CA TRP A 57 8.84 8.26 -9.37
C TRP A 57 8.75 7.37 -8.12
N VAL A 58 7.61 7.36 -7.42
CA VAL A 58 7.39 6.52 -6.22
C VAL A 58 7.61 5.05 -6.55
N ILE A 59 7.00 4.57 -7.64
CA ILE A 59 7.12 3.18 -8.07
C ILE A 59 8.59 2.84 -8.40
N THR A 60 9.25 3.68 -9.19
CA THR A 60 10.66 3.48 -9.57
C THR A 60 11.58 3.46 -8.35
N TYR A 61 11.36 4.38 -7.41
CA TYR A 61 12.15 4.49 -6.19
C TYR A 61 12.01 3.24 -5.31
N LEU A 62 10.77 2.77 -5.11
CA LEU A 62 10.50 1.56 -4.33
C LEU A 62 11.10 0.31 -5.00
N SER A 63 10.97 0.19 -6.32
CA SER A 63 11.56 -0.90 -7.10
C SER A 63 13.08 -0.97 -6.97
N ARG A 64 13.76 0.18 -6.98
CA ARG A 64 15.21 0.25 -6.79
C ARG A 64 15.65 0.04 -5.35
N SER A 65 14.79 0.36 -4.40
CA SER A 65 15.10 0.27 -2.96
C SER A 65 14.75 -1.11 -2.37
N ASN A 66 13.99 -1.93 -3.09
CA ASN A 66 13.60 -3.26 -2.62
C ASN A 66 14.81 -4.19 -2.48
N ARG A 67 15.13 -4.56 -1.24
CA ARG A 67 16.13 -5.60 -0.89
C ARG A 67 15.50 -6.94 -0.53
N GLY A 68 14.18 -7.03 -0.61
CA GLY A 68 13.40 -8.23 -0.31
C GLY A 68 13.07 -9.06 -1.55
N PRO A 69 12.37 -10.18 -1.37
CA PRO A 69 12.15 -11.18 -2.43
C PRO A 69 11.09 -10.79 -3.46
N TYR A 70 10.44 -9.62 -3.34
CA TYR A 70 9.48 -9.16 -4.35
C TYR A 70 10.16 -8.99 -5.71
N SER A 71 9.58 -9.58 -6.76
CA SER A 71 9.98 -9.23 -8.13
C SER A 71 9.65 -7.77 -8.41
N ARG A 72 10.39 -7.18 -9.35
CA ARG A 72 10.11 -5.82 -9.80
C ARG A 72 8.68 -5.68 -10.32
N GLU A 73 8.21 -6.60 -11.18
CA GLU A 73 6.84 -6.50 -11.72
C GLU A 73 5.79 -6.65 -10.62
N GLY A 74 6.02 -7.53 -9.64
CA GLY A 74 5.13 -7.72 -8.50
C GLY A 74 5.00 -6.45 -7.65
N LEU A 75 6.13 -5.82 -7.35
CA LEU A 75 6.16 -4.57 -6.59
C LEU A 75 5.44 -3.43 -7.35
N GLU A 76 5.73 -3.29 -8.65
CA GLU A 76 5.09 -2.27 -9.50
C GLU A 76 3.57 -2.44 -9.52
N LYS A 77 3.06 -3.67 -9.66
CA LYS A 77 1.62 -3.97 -9.62
C LYS A 77 0.98 -3.55 -8.30
N VAL A 78 1.59 -3.95 -7.18
CA VAL A 78 1.08 -3.63 -5.84
C VAL A 78 1.01 -2.12 -5.63
N PHE A 79 2.10 -1.39 -5.92
CA PHE A 79 2.13 0.05 -5.63
C PHE A 79 1.29 0.89 -6.59
N ARG A 80 1.10 0.46 -7.85
CA ARG A 80 0.09 1.08 -8.73
C ARG A 80 -1.31 0.95 -8.15
N LEU A 81 -1.65 -0.23 -7.62
CA LEU A 81 -2.95 -0.44 -6.97
C LEU A 81 -3.10 0.41 -5.70
N VAL A 82 -2.07 0.45 -4.84
CA VAL A 82 -2.08 1.30 -3.63
C VAL A 82 -2.31 2.77 -3.99
N LEU A 83 -1.64 3.28 -5.04
CA LEU A 83 -1.81 4.65 -5.52
C LEU A 83 -3.23 4.91 -6.03
N ALA A 84 -3.77 4.01 -6.86
CA ALA A 84 -5.11 4.11 -7.41
C ALA A 84 -6.18 4.11 -6.31
N VAL A 85 -6.19 3.10 -5.45
CA VAL A 85 -7.17 2.95 -4.37
C VAL A 85 -7.08 4.11 -3.37
N THR A 86 -5.89 4.62 -3.08
CA THR A 86 -5.75 5.81 -2.22
C THR A 86 -6.50 7.02 -2.82
N LYS A 87 -6.40 7.25 -4.13
CA LYS A 87 -7.11 8.35 -4.80
C LYS A 87 -8.63 8.14 -4.75
N GLU A 88 -9.09 6.91 -4.98
CA GLU A 88 -10.52 6.54 -4.88
C GLU A 88 -11.07 6.76 -3.47
N GLU A 89 -10.36 6.33 -2.44
CA GLU A 89 -10.77 6.51 -1.04
C GLU A 89 -10.82 7.99 -0.64
N LEU A 90 -9.90 8.81 -1.13
CA LEU A 90 -9.95 10.26 -0.90
C LEU A 90 -11.14 10.91 -1.61
N ALA A 91 -11.51 10.44 -2.80
CA ALA A 91 -12.66 10.97 -3.53
C ALA A 91 -13.98 10.68 -2.80
N LYS A 92 -14.09 9.54 -2.11
CA LYS A 92 -15.28 9.19 -1.29
C LYS A 92 -15.43 10.01 -0.02
N ARG A 93 -14.35 10.63 0.46
CA ARG A 93 -14.31 11.42 1.71
C ARG A 93 -14.56 12.92 1.49
N SER A 94 -14.45 13.38 0.25
CA SER A 94 -14.68 14.77 -0.16
C SER A 94 -16.14 15.07 -0.47
#